data_AF-A0A937KVN2-F1
#
_entry.id   AF-A0A937KVN2-F1
#
_cell.length_a   1.000
_cell.length_b   1.000
_cell.length_c   1.000
_cell.angle_alpha   90.00
_cell.angle_beta   90.00
_cell.angle_gamma   90.00
#
_symmetry.space_group_name_H-M   'P 1'
#
loop_
_entity.id
_entity.type
_entity.pdbx_description
1 polymer ?
#
loop_
_entity_poly.entity_id
_entity_poly.type
_entity_poly.pdbx_seq_one_letter_code
_entity_poly.pdbx_strand_id
1 'polypeptide(L)'
;MFKLDKRLENDTFLIKDLQLFQVRLMDVEEIFWIILIPKQNHLIELSDLKIEERNHLMNFAIDLGSSIKSEIKYDKVNIGMLGNVVSQLHIHVVLRKIDDIAWPGPVWGREYSKTNNKTREYRSQLVSQFSI
;
A
#
# COMPACT_ATOMS: atom_id res chain seq x y z
N MET A 1 19.85 -6.25 -9.37
CA MET A 1 19.01 -5.04 -9.38
C MET A 1 17.58 -5.44 -9.06
N PHE A 2 16.91 -4.71 -8.16
CA PHE A 2 15.48 -4.93 -7.86
C PHE A 2 14.64 -4.80 -9.13
N LYS A 3 13.69 -5.71 -9.35
CA LYS A 3 12.74 -5.66 -10.46
C LYS A 3 11.32 -5.74 -9.92
N LEU A 4 10.54 -4.69 -10.16
CA LEU A 4 9.12 -4.65 -9.84
C LEU A 4 8.33 -5.56 -10.79
N ASP A 5 7.33 -6.26 -10.27
CA ASP A 5 6.37 -7.02 -11.07
C ASP A 5 5.58 -6.08 -11.99
N LYS A 6 5.33 -6.50 -13.23
CA LYS A 6 4.67 -5.66 -14.24
C LYS A 6 3.24 -5.28 -13.85
N ARG A 7 2.51 -6.14 -13.15
CA ARG A 7 1.14 -5.81 -12.68
C ARG A 7 1.20 -4.76 -11.59
N LEU A 8 2.09 -4.92 -10.60
CA LEU A 8 2.31 -3.89 -9.57
C LEU A 8 2.75 -2.57 -10.20
N GLU A 9 3.62 -2.60 -11.21
CA GLU A 9 4.04 -1.40 -11.93
C GLU A 9 2.88 -0.71 -12.66
N ASN A 10 2.00 -1.46 -13.31
CA ASN A 10 0.87 -0.92 -14.07
C ASN A 10 -0.30 -0.44 -13.20
N ASP A 11 -0.55 -1.14 -12.08
CA ASP A 11 -1.71 -0.90 -11.23
C ASP A 11 -1.40 0.10 -10.11
N THR A 12 -0.15 0.54 -9.98
CA THR A 12 0.26 1.45 -8.91
C THR A 12 1.22 2.52 -9.40
N PHE A 13 1.16 3.69 -8.79
CA PHE A 13 2.13 4.77 -9.03
C PHE A 13 3.07 4.95 -7.84
N LEU A 14 4.35 5.18 -8.14
CA LEU A 14 5.42 5.37 -7.16
C LEU A 14 5.29 6.72 -6.44
N ILE A 15 5.37 6.71 -5.11
CA ILE A 15 5.39 7.92 -4.27
C ILE A 15 6.77 8.15 -3.66
N LYS A 16 7.36 7.11 -3.06
CA LYS A 16 8.72 7.15 -2.50
C LYS A 16 9.48 5.89 -2.85
N ASP A 17 10.74 6.05 -3.22
CA ASP A 17 11.71 4.97 -3.38
C ASP A 17 12.69 5.03 -2.20
N LEU A 18 12.37 4.32 -1.11
CA LEU A 18 13.24 4.26 0.06
C LEU A 18 14.36 3.26 -0.16
N GLN A 19 15.30 3.17 0.79
CA GLN A 19 16.42 2.26 0.70
C GLN A 19 15.96 0.79 0.65
N LEU A 20 15.02 0.41 1.52
CA LEU A 20 14.60 -1.00 1.70
C LEU A 20 13.32 -1.38 0.96
N PHE A 21 12.44 -0.43 0.64
CA PHE A 21 11.16 -0.70 0.00
C PHE A 21 10.64 0.52 -0.76
N GLN A 22 9.70 0.29 -1.68
CA GLN A 22 8.93 1.35 -2.33
C GLN A 22 7.63 1.60 -1.58
N VAL A 23 7.20 2.86 -1.54
CA VAL A 23 5.86 3.28 -1.15
C VAL A 23 5.12 3.69 -2.40
N ARG A 24 4.03 3.00 -2.71
CA ARG A 24 3.23 3.21 -3.92
C ARG A 24 1.76 3.37 -3.56
N LEU A 25 1.00 3.95 -4.46
CA LEU A 25 -0.46 4.05 -4.35
C LEU A 25 -1.10 3.20 -5.43
N MET A 26 -2.10 2.41 -5.05
CA MET A 26 -2.96 1.71 -6.00
C MET A 26 -3.75 2.74 -6.83
N ASP A 27 -3.84 2.52 -8.14
CA ASP A 27 -4.55 3.39 -9.07
C ASP A 27 -6.07 3.15 -9.04
N VAL A 28 -6.68 3.40 -7.87
CA VAL A 28 -8.12 3.28 -7.65
C VAL A 28 -8.68 4.52 -6.97
N GLU A 29 -9.81 5.03 -7.47
CA GLU A 29 -10.40 6.29 -7.01
C GLU A 29 -11.11 6.13 -5.66
N GLU A 30 -11.86 5.04 -5.48
CA GLU A 30 -12.83 4.93 -4.39
C GLU A 30 -12.19 4.59 -3.04
N ILE A 31 -10.99 3.99 -3.05
CA ILE A 31 -10.32 3.50 -1.85
C ILE A 31 -8.93 4.11 -1.75
N PHE A 32 -8.60 4.66 -0.58
CA PHE A 32 -7.22 5.09 -0.29
C PHE A 32 -6.39 3.85 0.06
N TRP A 33 -5.56 3.43 -0.89
CA TRP A 33 -4.84 2.17 -0.82
C TRP A 33 -3.35 2.35 -1.13
N ILE A 34 -2.52 2.14 -0.11
CA ILE A 34 -1.07 2.18 -0.19
C ILE A 34 -0.52 0.77 -0.34
N ILE A 35 0.53 0.62 -1.15
CA ILE A 35 1.26 -0.63 -1.36
C ILE A 35 2.72 -0.41 -0.97
N LEU A 36 3.24 -1.25 -0.07
CA LEU A 36 4.66 -1.29 0.28
C LEU A 36 5.33 -2.49 -0.39
N ILE A 37 6.46 -2.28 -1.04
CA ILE A 37 7.13 -3.33 -1.83
C ILE A 37 8.62 -3.39 -1.47
N PRO A 38 9.08 -4.42 -0.75
CA PRO A 38 10.49 -4.63 -0.45
C PRO A 38 11.37 -4.69 -1.70
N LYS A 39 12.52 -4.01 -1.66
CA LYS A 39 13.45 -3.87 -2.79
C LYS A 39 14.45 -5.03 -2.88
N GLN A 40 13.96 -6.26 -2.72
CA GLN A 40 14.74 -7.48 -2.95
C GLN A 40 13.99 -8.38 -3.93
N ASN A 41 14.73 -9.10 -4.76
CA ASN A 41 14.14 -10.00 -5.75
C ASN A 41 13.71 -11.31 -5.12
N HIS A 42 12.71 -11.96 -5.72
CA HIS A 42 12.25 -13.31 -5.38
C HIS A 42 11.66 -13.48 -3.97
N LEU A 43 11.37 -12.38 -3.26
CA LEU A 43 10.58 -12.45 -2.03
C LEU A 43 9.12 -12.74 -2.38
N ILE A 44 8.56 -13.75 -1.73
CA ILE A 44 7.15 -14.13 -1.86
C ILE A 44 6.44 -13.92 -0.53
N GLU A 45 7.06 -14.39 0.55
CA GLU A 45 6.51 -14.36 1.89
C GLU A 45 7.22 -13.36 2.78
N LEU A 46 6.51 -12.85 3.78
CA LEU A 46 7.11 -11.96 4.79
C LEU A 46 8.26 -12.64 5.54
N SER A 47 8.25 -13.97 5.64
CA SER A 47 9.32 -14.79 6.22
C SER A 47 10.60 -14.86 5.39
N ASP A 48 10.56 -14.45 4.11
CA ASP A 48 11.74 -14.42 3.25
C ASP A 48 12.67 -13.25 3.61
N LEU A 49 12.16 -12.25 4.33
CA LEU A 49 12.92 -11.13 4.86
C LEU A 49 13.66 -11.51 6.14
N LYS A 50 14.80 -10.84 6.37
CA LYS A 50 15.44 -10.84 7.69
C LYS A 50 14.48 -10.26 8.72
N ILE A 51 14.59 -10.73 9.97
CA ILE A 51 13.70 -10.35 11.06
C ILE A 51 13.65 -8.82 11.25
N GLU A 52 14.80 -8.17 11.14
CA GLU A 52 14.93 -6.72 11.30
C GLU A 52 14.22 -5.96 10.16
N GLU A 53 14.40 -6.40 8.91
CA GLU A 53 13.78 -5.80 7.73
C GLU A 53 12.26 -6.00 7.74
N ARG A 54 11.82 -7.21 8.10
CA ARG A 54 10.41 -7.53 8.31
C ARG A 54 9.77 -6.62 9.35
N ASN A 55 10.41 -6.50 10.52
CA ASN A 55 9.86 -5.70 11.62
C ASN A 55 9.82 -4.21 11.24
N HIS A 56 10.87 -3.70 10.59
CA HIS A 56 10.90 -2.33 10.10
C HIS A 56 9.77 -2.06 9.10
N LEU A 57 9.60 -2.93 8.11
CA LEU A 57 8.54 -2.80 7.09
C LEU A 57 7.14 -2.85 7.71
N MET A 58 6.89 -3.77 8.65
CA MET A 58 5.60 -3.89 9.33
C MET A 58 5.29 -2.69 10.23
N ASN A 59 6.28 -2.21 11.00
CA ASN A 59 6.13 -1.01 11.82
C ASN A 59 5.81 0.20 10.95
N PHE A 60 6.54 0.38 9.85
CA PHE A 60 6.27 1.44 8.88
C PHE A 60 4.84 1.36 8.34
N ALA A 61 4.35 0.17 7.98
CA ALA A 61 2.98 -0.03 7.49
C ALA A 61 1.92 0.40 8.51
N ILE A 62 2.12 0.02 9.78
CA ILE A 62 1.23 0.34 10.90
C ILE A 62 1.23 1.85 11.18
N ASP A 63 2.42 2.45 11.27
CA ASP A 63 2.59 3.86 11.63
C ASP A 63 2.05 4.77 10.52
N LEU A 64 2.38 4.47 9.25
CA LEU A 64 1.87 5.21 8.10
C LEU A 64 0.34 5.15 8.03
N GLY A 65 -0.23 3.94 8.12
CA GLY A 65 -1.68 3.77 8.07
C GLY A 65 -2.39 4.46 9.23
N SER A 66 -1.85 4.35 10.45
CA SER A 66 -2.44 4.96 11.65
C SER A 66 -2.38 6.48 11.64
N SER A 67 -1.27 7.03 11.14
CA SER A 67 -1.09 8.48 11.06
C SER A 67 -2.02 9.10 10.01
N ILE A 68 -2.06 8.54 8.79
CA ILE A 68 -3.00 8.98 7.75
C ILE A 68 -4.44 8.84 8.23
N LYS A 69 -4.82 7.68 8.79
CA LYS A 69 -6.17 7.46 9.32
C LYS A 69 -6.59 8.59 10.27
N SER A 70 -5.70 8.97 11.18
CA SER A 70 -5.97 10.00 12.20
C SER A 70 -6.09 11.40 11.58
N GLU A 71 -5.21 11.73 10.63
CA GLU A 71 -5.20 13.03 9.96
C GLU A 71 -6.47 13.28 9.13
N ILE A 72 -6.88 12.31 8.32
CA ILE A 72 -8.02 12.45 7.40
C ILE A 72 -9.31 11.80 7.91
N LYS A 73 -9.34 11.43 9.20
CA LYS A 73 -10.51 10.90 9.93
C LYS A 73 -11.18 9.71 9.23
N TYR A 74 -10.37 8.71 8.88
CA TYR A 74 -10.88 7.40 8.45
C TYR A 74 -11.18 6.52 9.68
N ASP A 75 -12.05 5.53 9.50
CA ASP A 75 -12.56 4.73 10.62
C ASP A 75 -11.65 3.55 10.96
N LYS A 76 -11.02 2.94 9.95
CA LYS A 76 -10.22 1.72 10.13
C LYS A 76 -9.06 1.63 9.13
N VAL A 77 -8.02 0.89 9.49
CA VAL A 77 -6.97 0.44 8.55
C VAL A 77 -7.08 -1.08 8.39
N ASN A 78 -7.00 -1.58 7.15
CA ASN A 78 -6.76 -3.00 6.88
C ASN A 78 -5.33 -3.15 6.37
N ILE A 79 -4.58 -4.09 6.97
CA ILE A 79 -3.25 -4.46 6.51
C ILE A 79 -3.31 -5.91 6.06
N GLY A 80 -2.78 -6.20 4.87
CA GLY A 80 -2.81 -7.55 4.31
C GLY A 80 -1.61 -7.84 3.41
N MET A 81 -1.16 -9.08 3.44
CA MET A 81 -0.23 -9.67 2.48
C MET A 81 -0.92 -10.91 1.93
N LEU A 82 -1.28 -10.89 0.65
CA LEU A 82 -2.08 -11.96 0.04
C LEU A 82 -1.27 -12.74 -0.99
N GLY A 83 -0.76 -12.07 -2.03
CA GLY A 83 0.16 -12.68 -2.99
C GLY A 83 -0.41 -13.71 -3.97
N ASN A 84 -1.69 -14.07 -3.88
CA ASN A 84 -2.29 -15.13 -4.74
C ASN A 84 -2.28 -14.81 -6.25
N VAL A 85 -2.31 -13.54 -6.64
CA VAL A 85 -2.28 -13.09 -8.06
C VAL A 85 -0.89 -12.62 -8.47
N VAL A 86 -0.23 -11.84 -7.62
CA VAL A 86 1.15 -11.38 -7.82
C VAL A 86 1.98 -11.90 -6.66
N SER A 87 2.88 -12.85 -6.95
CA SER A 87 3.67 -13.52 -5.92
C SER A 87 4.75 -12.63 -5.31
N GLN A 88 5.21 -11.57 -5.98
CA GLN A 88 6.19 -10.66 -5.41
C GLN A 88 5.64 -10.05 -4.11
N LEU A 89 6.36 -10.20 -3.00
CA LEU A 89 5.95 -9.70 -1.69
C LEU A 89 5.56 -8.22 -1.75
N HIS A 90 4.34 -7.92 -1.31
CA HIS A 90 3.85 -6.57 -1.13
C HIS A 90 2.84 -6.51 0.02
N ILE A 91 2.82 -5.38 0.72
CA ILE A 91 1.90 -5.14 1.83
C ILE A 91 0.87 -4.12 1.41
N HIS A 92 -0.39 -4.48 1.53
CA HIS A 92 -1.52 -3.57 1.39
C HIS A 92 -1.74 -2.83 2.70
N VAL A 93 -1.81 -1.50 2.64
CA VAL A 93 -2.26 -0.63 3.74
C VAL A 93 -3.47 0.15 3.22
N VAL A 94 -4.66 -0.26 3.66
CA VAL A 94 -5.94 0.21 3.12
C VAL A 94 -6.68 1.02 4.17
N LEU A 95 -6.90 2.30 3.90
CA LEU A 95 -7.68 3.17 4.78
C LEU A 95 -9.16 2.96 4.43
N ARG A 96 -9.97 2.63 5.43
CA ARG A 96 -11.39 2.28 5.29
C ARG A 96 -12.28 3.29 5.99
N LYS A 97 -13.44 3.55 5.39
CA LYS A 97 -14.54 4.25 6.05
C LYS A 97 -15.72 3.31 6.26
N ILE A 98 -16.49 3.57 7.30
CA ILE A 98 -17.83 2.99 7.42
C ILE A 98 -18.61 3.43 6.17
N ASP A 99 -19.27 2.47 5.54
CA ASP A 99 -20.04 2.64 4.30
C ASP A 99 -19.22 3.05 3.08
N ASP A 100 -17.90 2.83 3.09
CA ASP A 100 -17.15 2.81 1.82
C ASP A 100 -17.69 1.71 0.89
N ILE A 101 -17.36 1.81 -0.39
CA ILE A 101 -17.96 0.98 -1.44
C ILE A 101 -17.75 -0.54 -1.24
N ALA A 102 -16.81 -0.94 -0.38
CA ALA A 102 -16.52 -2.33 -0.04
C ALA A 102 -16.85 -2.69 1.41
N TRP A 103 -17.37 -1.78 2.23
CA TRP A 103 -17.70 -2.04 3.63
C TRP A 103 -18.92 -2.97 3.77
N PRO A 104 -18.95 -3.90 4.76
CA PRO A 104 -17.90 -4.27 5.72
C PRO A 104 -16.91 -5.32 5.18
N GLY A 105 -17.03 -5.67 3.90
CA GLY A 105 -16.21 -6.68 3.24
C GLY A 105 -14.77 -6.24 2.93
N PRO A 106 -13.99 -7.16 2.32
CA PRO A 106 -12.67 -6.85 1.80
C PRO A 106 -12.75 -5.95 0.55
N VAL A 107 -11.68 -5.18 0.32
CA VAL A 107 -11.51 -4.41 -0.93
C VAL A 107 -11.03 -5.27 -2.10
N TRP A 108 -10.47 -6.45 -1.81
CA TRP A 108 -9.89 -7.33 -2.83
C TRP A 108 -10.98 -8.03 -3.65
N GLY A 109 -10.77 -8.14 -4.97
CA GLY A 109 -11.69 -8.82 -5.88
C GLY A 109 -12.87 -7.97 -6.36
N ARG A 110 -12.83 -6.66 -6.12
CA ARG A 110 -13.83 -5.68 -6.60
C ARG A 110 -13.23 -4.83 -7.72
N GLU A 111 -14.08 -4.38 -8.63
CA GLU A 111 -13.71 -3.41 -9.65
C GLU A 111 -13.84 -1.98 -9.10
N TYR A 112 -12.89 -1.14 -9.51
CA TYR A 112 -12.75 0.26 -9.10
C TYR A 112 -12.41 1.11 -10.31
N SER A 113 -12.75 2.39 -10.23
CA SER A 113 -12.38 3.36 -11.27
C SER A 113 -10.92 3.77 -11.10
N LYS A 114 -10.22 4.11 -12.19
CA LYS A 114 -8.88 4.69 -12.10
C LYS A 114 -8.92 6.04 -11.39
N THR A 115 -7.83 6.35 -10.69
CA THR A 115 -7.72 7.60 -9.93
C THR A 115 -7.75 8.80 -10.88
N ASN A 116 -8.50 9.84 -10.54
CA ASN A 116 -8.39 11.13 -11.23
C ASN A 116 -7.15 11.92 -10.74
N ASN A 117 -6.73 12.94 -11.51
CA ASN A 117 -5.52 13.71 -11.17
C ASN A 117 -5.60 14.38 -9.80
N LYS A 118 -6.76 14.92 -9.41
CA LYS A 118 -6.95 15.62 -8.13
C LYS A 118 -6.75 14.67 -6.95
N THR A 119 -7.39 13.50 -6.99
CA THR A 119 -7.28 12.47 -5.96
C THR A 119 -5.86 11.92 -5.90
N ARG A 120 -5.24 11.70 -7.07
CA ARG A 120 -3.85 11.26 -7.17
C ARG A 120 -2.89 12.25 -6.51
N GLU A 121 -2.97 13.53 -6.86
CA GLU A 121 -2.12 14.58 -6.29
C GLU A 121 -2.31 14.70 -4.78
N TYR A 122 -3.56 14.77 -4.32
CA TYR A 122 -3.88 14.88 -2.90
C TYR A 122 -3.32 13.71 -2.08
N ARG A 123 -3.57 12.47 -2.51
CA ARG A 123 -3.06 11.28 -1.81
C ARG A 123 -1.55 11.19 -1.87
N SER A 124 -0.93 11.57 -3.01
CA SER A 124 0.52 11.61 -3.15
C SER A 124 1.16 12.58 -2.16
N GLN A 125 0.60 13.79 -2.06
CA GLN A 125 1.06 14.80 -1.11
C GLN A 125 0.94 14.29 0.33
N LEU A 126 -0.21 13.72 0.70
CA LEU A 126 -0.43 13.21 2.05
C LEU A 126 0.57 12.12 2.42
N VAL A 127 0.73 11.09 1.57
CA VAL A 127 1.70 10.01 1.81
C VAL A 127 3.14 10.55 1.82
N SER A 128 3.44 11.56 1.02
CA SER A 128 4.79 12.12 0.93
C SER A 128 5.25 12.86 2.19
N GLN A 129 4.33 13.36 3.02
CA GLN A 129 4.64 14.08 4.26
C GLN A 129 5.20 13.16 5.36
N PHE A 130 4.88 11.87 5.31
CA PHE A 130 5.36 10.90 6.28
C PHE A 130 6.83 10.55 6.01
N SER A 131 7.70 11.11 6.82
CA SER A 131 9.12 10.74 6.92
C SER A 131 9.23 9.82 8.13
N ILE A 132 9.17 8.51 7.89
CA ILE A 132 9.45 7.49 8.91
C ILE A 132 10.77 6.85 8.51
#